data_AF-A0A7W6BWC0-F1
#
_entry.id   AF-A0A7W6BWC0-F1
#
_cell.length_a   1.000
_cell.length_b   1.000
_cell.length_c   1.000
_cell.angle_alpha   90.00
_cell.angle_beta   90.00
_cell.angle_gamma   90.00
#
_symmetry.space_group_name_H-M   'P 1'
#
loop_
_entity.id
_entity.type
_entity.pdbx_description
1 polymer ?
#
loop_
_entity_poly.entity_id
_entity_poly.type
_entity_poly.pdbx_seq_one_letter_code
_entity_poly.pdbx_strand_id
1 'polypeptide(L)'
;MTHHSQDMQACIDACLACYRTCLSTAMHHCLEAGGDHTEPAHFRLMAACAEMCRASAHIMLTGSDAHRHSCTACAAICSACADDCERVGGMAECVRACRECAEHCRRMGAMQ
;
A
#
# COMPACT_ATOMS: atom_id res chain seq x y z
N MET A 1 -5.09 -12.89 -23.17
CA MET A 1 -4.71 -11.94 -22.10
C MET A 1 -5.96 -11.15 -21.76
N THR A 2 -6.44 -11.24 -20.52
CA THR A 2 -7.51 -10.37 -20.03
C THR A 2 -7.00 -8.94 -20.01
N HIS A 3 -7.68 -8.03 -20.73
CA HIS A 3 -7.31 -6.62 -20.78
C HIS A 3 -8.02 -5.91 -19.62
N HIS A 4 -7.29 -5.53 -18.58
CA HIS A 4 -7.82 -4.70 -17.50
C HIS A 4 -8.13 -3.28 -18.03
N SER A 5 -9.02 -2.54 -17.36
CA SER A 5 -9.17 -1.11 -17.66
C SER A 5 -7.87 -0.37 -17.33
N GLN A 6 -7.65 0.79 -17.94
CA GLN A 6 -6.46 1.61 -17.64
C GLN A 6 -6.41 1.98 -16.14
N ASP A 7 -7.56 2.30 -15.53
CA ASP A 7 -7.65 2.61 -14.11
C ASP A 7 -7.30 1.41 -13.22
N MET A 8 -7.77 0.21 -13.57
CA MET A 8 -7.44 -1.01 -12.83
C MET A 8 -5.97 -1.35 -12.96
N GLN A 9 -5.38 -1.23 -14.16
CA GLN A 9 -3.96 -1.44 -14.36
C GLN A 9 -3.12 -0.45 -13.54
N ALA A 10 -3.48 0.83 -13.56
CA ALA A 10 -2.79 1.86 -12.76
C ALA A 10 -2.90 1.55 -11.26
N CYS A 11 -4.05 1.07 -10.78
CA CYS A 11 -4.20 0.67 -9.38
C CYS A 11 -3.36 -0.57 -9.03
N ILE A 12 -3.28 -1.56 -9.92
CA ILE A 12 -2.41 -2.73 -9.75
C ILE A 12 -0.95 -2.28 -9.61
N ASP A 13 -0.49 -1.40 -10.50
CA ASP A 13 0.89 -0.93 -10.51
C ASP A 13 1.22 -0.13 -9.24
N ALA A 14 0.31 0.76 -8.82
CA ALA A 14 0.45 1.53 -7.58
C ALA A 14 0.50 0.62 -6.33
N CYS A 15 -0.39 -0.39 -6.25
CA CYS A 15 -0.37 -1.38 -5.17
C CYS A 15 0.95 -2.16 -5.14
N LEU A 16 1.43 -2.64 -6.29
CA LEU A 16 2.67 -3.40 -6.36
C LEU A 16 3.91 -2.56 -6.03
N ALA A 17 3.92 -1.28 -6.43
CA ALA A 17 4.96 -0.34 -6.05
C ALA A 17 4.95 -0.10 -4.53
N CYS A 18 3.79 0.22 -3.96
CA CYS A 18 3.64 0.44 -2.52
C CYS A 18 4.01 -0.79 -1.69
N TYR A 19 3.60 -2.00 -2.10
CA TYR A 19 4.02 -3.25 -1.46
C TYR A 19 5.55 -3.37 -1.38
N ARG A 20 6.24 -3.18 -2.51
CA ARG A 20 7.71 -3.28 -2.58
C ARG A 20 8.37 -2.23 -1.70
N THR A 21 7.91 -0.99 -1.78
CA THR A 21 8.45 0.13 -0.99
C THR A 21 8.24 -0.11 0.50
N CYS A 22 7.00 -0.37 0.96
CA CYS A 22 6.72 -0.61 2.39
C CYS A 22 7.53 -1.78 2.94
N LEU A 23 7.56 -2.93 2.24
CA LEU A 23 8.29 -4.09 2.72
C LEU A 23 9.81 -3.84 2.75
N SER A 24 10.36 -3.25 1.69
CA SER A 24 11.80 -2.94 1.61
C SER A 24 12.21 -1.92 2.67
N THR A 25 11.46 -0.82 2.80
CA THR A 25 11.72 0.20 3.83
C THR A 25 11.63 -0.40 5.23
N ALA A 26 10.62 -1.24 5.52
CA ALA A 26 10.52 -1.89 6.82
C ALA A 26 11.71 -2.82 7.10
N MET A 27 12.06 -3.71 6.16
CA MET A 27 13.08 -4.74 6.38
C MET A 27 14.52 -4.21 6.33
N HIS A 28 14.78 -3.11 5.62
CA HIS A 28 16.12 -2.57 5.47
C HIS A 28 16.26 -1.28 6.27
N HIS A 29 15.61 -0.20 5.85
CA HIS A 29 15.78 1.10 6.48
C HIS A 29 15.36 1.10 7.95
N CYS A 30 14.14 0.63 8.25
CA CYS A 30 13.60 0.72 9.60
C CYS A 30 14.33 -0.19 10.59
N LEU A 31 14.56 -1.45 10.23
CA LEU A 31 15.29 -2.39 11.09
C LEU A 31 16.73 -1.93 11.37
N GLU A 32 17.43 -1.35 10.39
CA GLU A 32 18.79 -0.84 10.56
C GLU A 32 18.82 0.47 11.38
N ALA A 33 17.84 1.35 11.19
CA ALA A 33 17.75 2.61 11.93
C ALA A 33 17.39 2.41 13.42
N GLY A 34 16.54 1.43 13.73
CA GLY A 34 16.09 1.18 15.10
C GLY A 34 15.24 2.34 15.68
N GLY A 35 15.07 2.35 17.00
CA GLY A 35 14.31 3.41 17.69
C GLY A 35 12.86 3.48 17.21
N ASP A 36 12.37 4.69 16.93
CA ASP A 36 10.99 4.95 16.48
C ASP A 36 10.64 4.21 15.18
N HIS A 37 11.61 3.91 14.32
CA HIS A 37 11.41 3.12 13.10
C HIS A 37 11.10 1.64 13.38
N THR A 38 11.34 1.15 14.59
CA THR A 38 11.05 -0.23 14.99
C THR A 38 10.01 -0.31 16.09
N GLU A 39 9.34 0.80 16.39
CA GLU A 39 8.25 0.82 17.36
C GLU A 39 7.15 -0.18 16.91
N PRO A 40 6.63 -1.02 17.82
CA PRO A 40 5.75 -2.12 17.43
C PRO A 40 4.46 -1.73 16.70
N ALA A 41 3.86 -0.56 16.94
CA ALA A 41 2.69 -0.11 16.18
C ALA A 41 3.07 0.31 14.76
N HIS A 42 4.13 1.11 14.61
CA HIS A 42 4.66 1.53 13.31
C HIS A 42 5.04 0.34 12.43
N PHE A 43 5.85 -0.57 12.97
CA PHE A 43 6.40 -1.68 12.20
C PHE A 43 5.31 -2.67 11.76
N ARG A 44 4.32 -2.93 12.62
CA ARG A 44 3.15 -3.76 12.26
C ARG A 44 2.28 -3.10 11.20
N LEU A 45 2.10 -1.78 11.26
CA LEU A 45 1.34 -1.04 10.26
C LEU A 45 2.01 -1.12 8.88
N MET A 46 3.33 -0.96 8.81
CA MET A 46 4.08 -1.13 7.56
C MET A 46 3.93 -2.54 6.99
N ALA A 47 4.06 -3.58 7.82
CA ALA A 47 3.88 -4.97 7.39
C ALA A 47 2.45 -5.24 6.88
N ALA A 48 1.44 -4.71 7.57
CA ALA A 48 0.05 -4.80 7.14
C ALA A 48 -0.21 -4.05 5.82
N CYS A 49 0.39 -2.87 5.65
CA CYS A 49 0.31 -2.09 4.41
C CYS A 49 0.91 -2.87 3.23
N ALA A 50 2.11 -3.42 3.41
CA ALA A 50 2.76 -4.24 2.39
C ALA A 50 1.86 -5.41 1.97
N GLU A 51 1.38 -6.22 2.92
CA GLU A 51 0.56 -7.38 2.61
C GLU A 51 -0.80 -7.00 1.99
N MET A 52 -1.43 -5.92 2.46
CA MET A 52 -2.71 -5.49 1.91
C MET A 52 -2.60 -4.97 0.48
N CYS A 53 -1.53 -4.24 0.17
CA CYS A 53 -1.22 -3.82 -1.19
C CYS A 53 -1.00 -5.03 -2.12
N ARG A 54 -0.23 -6.03 -1.66
CA ARG A 54 0.00 -7.28 -2.41
C ARG A 54 -1.29 -8.03 -2.69
N ALA A 55 -2.13 -8.21 -1.66
CA ALA A 55 -3.42 -8.88 -1.79
C ALA A 55 -4.37 -8.12 -2.73
N SER A 56 -4.44 -6.79 -2.63
CA SER A 56 -5.32 -5.96 -3.48
C SER A 56 -4.91 -6.03 -4.95
N ALA A 57 -3.60 -5.95 -5.24
CA ALA A 57 -3.08 -6.16 -6.59
C ALA A 57 -3.43 -7.55 -7.13
N HIS A 58 -3.24 -8.59 -6.32
CA HIS A 58 -3.57 -9.96 -6.70
C HIS A 58 -5.06 -10.13 -7.02
N ILE A 59 -5.95 -9.63 -6.16
CA ILE A 59 -7.40 -9.73 -6.35
C ILE A 59 -7.82 -9.03 -7.65
N MET A 60 -7.31 -7.82 -7.93
CA MET A 60 -7.57 -7.12 -9.20
C MET A 60 -7.12 -7.93 -10.42
N LEU A 61 -5.94 -8.57 -10.36
CA LEU A 61 -5.42 -9.42 -11.44
C LEU A 61 -6.32 -10.64 -11.71
N THR A 62 -7.05 -11.14 -10.71
CA THR A 62 -8.01 -12.25 -10.91
C THR A 62 -9.29 -11.81 -11.62
N GLY A 63 -9.57 -10.50 -11.69
CA GLY A 63 -10.83 -9.96 -12.21
C GLY A 63 -12.02 -10.14 -11.27
N SER A 64 -11.79 -10.45 -9.99
CA SER A 64 -12.85 -10.63 -9.00
C SER A 64 -13.41 -9.30 -8.50
N ASP A 65 -14.74 -9.17 -8.46
CA ASP A 65 -15.48 -8.06 -7.85
C ASP A 65 -15.15 -7.80 -6.37
N ALA A 66 -14.49 -8.76 -5.70
CA ALA A 66 -13.94 -8.59 -4.37
C ALA A 66 -12.91 -7.45 -4.30
N HIS A 67 -12.37 -7.01 -5.45
CA HIS A 67 -11.45 -5.88 -5.54
C HIS A 67 -12.02 -4.62 -4.88
N ARG A 68 -13.34 -4.40 -4.90
CA ARG A 68 -13.98 -3.22 -4.31
C ARG A 68 -13.74 -3.15 -2.80
N HIS A 69 -13.93 -4.28 -2.13
CA HIS A 69 -13.70 -4.40 -0.69
C HIS A 69 -12.20 -4.33 -0.35
N SER A 70 -11.36 -5.04 -1.10
CA SER A 70 -9.91 -5.02 -0.84
C SER A 70 -9.30 -3.65 -1.09
N CYS A 71 -9.66 -2.97 -2.18
CA CYS A 71 -9.18 -1.62 -2.47
C CYS A 71 -9.67 -0.60 -1.44
N THR A 72 -10.91 -0.71 -0.94
CA THR A 72 -11.39 0.16 0.15
C THR A 72 -10.53 -0.01 1.42
N ALA A 73 -10.24 -1.25 1.81
CA ALA A 73 -9.36 -1.52 2.96
C ALA A 73 -7.92 -1.06 2.71
N CYS A 74 -7.38 -1.32 1.51
CA CYS A 74 -6.05 -0.90 1.11
C CYS A 74 -5.88 0.62 1.15
N ALA A 75 -6.87 1.37 0.68
CA ALA A 75 -6.86 2.83 0.76
C ALA A 75 -6.77 3.36 2.19
N ALA A 76 -7.52 2.75 3.13
CA ALA A 76 -7.50 3.14 4.53
C ALA A 76 -6.14 2.83 5.18
N ILE A 77 -5.61 1.62 4.96
CA ILE A 77 -4.32 1.20 5.51
C ILE A 77 -3.17 2.02 4.93
N CYS A 78 -3.17 2.26 3.61
CA CYS A 78 -2.14 3.09 2.97
C CYS A 78 -2.15 4.53 3.50
N SER A 79 -3.33 5.10 3.74
CA SER A 79 -3.44 6.45 4.31
C SER A 79 -2.84 6.51 5.72
N ALA A 80 -3.19 5.55 6.58
CA ALA A 80 -2.64 5.44 7.93
C ALA A 80 -1.12 5.20 7.91
N CYS A 81 -0.63 4.32 7.02
CA CYS A 81 0.80 4.06 6.88
C CYS A 81 1.56 5.30 6.40
N ALA A 82 0.99 6.08 5.48
CA ALA A 82 1.60 7.33 5.02
C ALA A 82 1.72 8.35 6.17
N ASP A 83 0.64 8.55 6.95
CA ASP A 83 0.64 9.48 8.09
C ASP A 83 1.69 9.09 9.14
N ASP A 84 1.80 7.79 9.43
CA ASP A 84 2.74 7.30 10.43
C ASP A 84 4.20 7.32 9.93
N CYS A 85 4.44 6.98 8.66
CA CYS A 85 5.77 7.13 8.05
C CYS A 85 6.23 8.60 8.02
N GLU A 86 5.32 9.54 7.79
CA GLU A 86 5.60 10.98 7.83
C GLU A 86 5.96 11.44 9.24
N ARG A 87 5.24 10.94 10.26
CA ARG A 87 5.52 11.21 11.68
C ARG A 87 6.89 10.70 12.11
N VAL A 88 7.27 9.48 11.75
CA VAL A 88 8.58 8.90 12.11
C VAL A 88 9.73 9.62 11.38
N GLY A 89 9.49 10.06 10.14
CA GLY A 89 10.48 10.79 9.34
C GLY A 89 11.44 9.84 8.59
N GLY A 90 12.30 10.40 7.74
CA GLY A 90 13.29 9.63 6.95
C GLY A 90 12.71 8.74 5.84
N MET A 91 11.38 8.71 5.66
CA MET A 91 10.68 7.74 4.80
C MET A 91 9.87 8.39 3.66
N ALA A 92 10.37 9.48 3.08
CA ALA A 92 9.64 10.27 2.06
C ALA A 92 9.17 9.43 0.86
N GLU A 93 9.95 8.44 0.42
CA GLU A 93 9.55 7.54 -0.67
C GLU A 93 8.36 6.65 -0.28
N CYS A 94 8.38 6.09 0.93
CA CYS A 94 7.28 5.27 1.46
C CYS A 94 6.00 6.11 1.59
N VAL A 95 6.11 7.33 2.13
CA VAL A 95 4.98 8.27 2.23
C VAL A 95 4.37 8.52 0.85
N ARG A 96 5.18 8.86 -0.15
CA ARG A 96 4.70 9.10 -1.53
C ARG A 96 3.98 7.87 -2.10
N ALA A 97 4.61 6.69 -2.01
CA ALA A 97 4.04 5.46 -2.55
C ALA A 97 2.71 5.09 -1.87
N CYS A 98 2.62 5.24 -0.55
CA CYS A 98 1.38 5.00 0.19
C CYS A 98 0.27 5.99 -0.19
N ARG A 99 0.58 7.29 -0.34
CA ARG A 99 -0.42 8.31 -0.74
C ARG A 99 -0.97 8.03 -2.13
N GLU A 100 -0.09 7.72 -3.08
CA GLU A 100 -0.45 7.38 -4.47
C GLU A 100 -1.31 6.11 -4.50
N CYS A 101 -0.88 5.04 -3.83
CA CYS A 101 -1.65 3.80 -3.73
C CYS A 101 -3.04 4.04 -3.12
N ALA A 102 -3.12 4.82 -2.04
CA ALA A 102 -4.39 5.14 -1.39
C ALA A 102 -5.36 5.86 -2.33
N GLU A 103 -4.86 6.78 -3.17
CA GLU A 103 -5.67 7.50 -4.14
C GLU A 103 -6.25 6.58 -5.22
N HIS A 104 -5.42 5.72 -5.82
CA HIS A 104 -5.87 4.73 -6.80
C HIS A 104 -6.87 3.74 -6.18
N CYS A 105 -6.57 3.24 -4.98
CA CYS A 105 -7.44 2.32 -4.28
C CYS A 105 -8.80 2.93 -3.90
N ARG A 106 -8.86 4.23 -3.55
CA ARG A 106 -10.15 4.92 -3.30
C ARG A 106 -11.02 4.93 -4.54
N ARG A 107 -10.45 5.28 -5.71
CA ARG A 107 -11.18 5.23 -6.98
C ARG A 107 -11.66 3.81 -7.27
N MET A 108 -10.77 2.83 -7.17
CA MET A 108 -11.07 1.43 -7.49
C MET A 108 -12.07 0.78 -6.55
N GLY A 109 -12.06 1.17 -5.27
CA GLY A 109 -13.04 0.73 -4.28
C GLY A 109 -14.45 1.27 -4.53
N ALA A 110 -14.57 2.43 -5.19
CA ALA A 110 -15.85 3.07 -5.52
C ALA A 110 -16.39 2.71 -6.91
N MET A 111 -15.64 1.95 -7.71
CA MET A 111 -16.11 1.49 -9.03
C MET A 111 -17.21 0.44 -8.86
N GLN A 112 -18.26 0.56 -9.68
CA GLN A 112 -19.44 -0.31 -9.67
C GLN A 112 -19.29 -1.46 -10.64
#